data_AF-A0A2D4HN93-F1
#
_entry.id   AF-A0A2D4HN93-F1
#
_cell.length_a   1.000
_cell.length_b   1.000
_cell.length_c   1.000
_cell.angle_alpha   90.00
_cell.angle_beta   90.00
_cell.angle_gamma   90.00
#
_symmetry.space_group_name_H-M   'P 1'
#
loop_
_entity.id
_entity.type
_entity.pdbx_description
1 polymer ?
#
loop_
_entity_poly.entity_id
_entity_poly.type
_entity_poly.pdbx_seq_one_letter_code
_entity_poly.pdbx_strand_id
1 'polypeptide(L)'
;MGNLPLDEFYPAVSMVALMRIFRDQSLSHHHTMVVQAITFIFKSLGLKCVQFLPQVMPTFLNVIRVCDGAIREVKEDGDSVLGRRAEFLFQQLGMLVSFVRSHIRPYMDEIVTLMRDFW
;
A
#
# COMPACT_ATOMS: atom_id res chain seq x y z
N MET A 1 -12.73 -8.41 -24.07
CA MET A 1 -12.52 -8.61 -22.62
C MET A 1 -13.09 -9.97 -22.29
N GLY A 2 -12.24 -10.98 -22.03
CA GLY A 2 -12.73 -12.33 -21.72
C GLY A 2 -13.47 -12.31 -20.39
N ASN A 3 -14.64 -12.96 -20.35
CA ASN A 3 -15.40 -13.15 -19.11
C ASN A 3 -14.51 -13.87 -18.09
N LEU A 4 -13.99 -13.14 -17.10
CA LEU A 4 -13.50 -13.77 -15.89
C LEU A 4 -14.69 -14.45 -15.20
N PRO A 5 -14.49 -15.62 -14.56
CA PRO A 5 -15.48 -16.14 -13.63
C PRO A 5 -15.83 -15.03 -12.61
N LEU A 6 -17.10 -14.95 -12.19
CA LEU A 6 -17.57 -13.87 -11.32
C LEU A 6 -16.70 -13.69 -10.05
N ASP A 7 -16.16 -14.79 -9.53
CA ASP A 7 -15.26 -14.82 -8.37
C ASP A 7 -13.94 -14.06 -8.58
N GLU A 8 -13.46 -13.95 -9.82
CA GLU A 8 -12.28 -13.18 -10.19
C GLU A 8 -12.63 -11.76 -10.66
N PHE A 9 -13.85 -11.58 -11.16
CA PHE A 9 -14.37 -10.28 -11.59
C PHE A 9 -14.54 -9.29 -10.42
N TYR A 10 -15.16 -9.72 -9.31
CA TYR A 10 -15.43 -8.81 -8.19
C TYR A 10 -14.17 -8.21 -7.55
N PRO A 11 -13.12 -8.99 -7.24
CA PRO A 11 -11.86 -8.43 -6.73
C PRO A 11 -11.20 -7.52 -7.75
N ALA A 12 -11.20 -7.88 -9.05
CA ALA A 12 -10.60 -7.05 -10.09
C ALA A 12 -11.26 -5.66 -10.19
N VAL A 13 -12.59 -5.61 -10.24
CA VAL A 13 -13.34 -4.34 -10.29
C VAL A 13 -13.13 -3.52 -9.01
N SER A 14 -13.17 -4.16 -7.85
CA SER A 14 -12.94 -3.51 -6.55
C SER A 14 -11.55 -2.90 -6.48
N MET A 15 -10.52 -3.65 -6.90
CA MET A 15 -9.14 -3.16 -6.95
C MET A 15 -9.00 -1.96 -7.88
N VAL A 16 -9.60 -1.99 -9.07
CA VAL A 16 -9.56 -0.84 -10.00
C VAL A 16 -10.16 0.42 -9.36
N ALA A 17 -11.33 0.31 -8.72
CA ALA A 17 -11.97 1.44 -8.06
C ALA A 17 -11.17 1.97 -6.86
N LEU A 18 -10.69 1.08 -5.99
CA LEU A 18 -9.87 1.43 -4.83
C LEU A 18 -8.56 2.10 -5.25
N MET A 19 -7.88 1.58 -6.27
CA MET A 19 -6.63 2.16 -6.78
C MET A 19 -6.83 3.54 -7.39
N ARG A 20 -8.03 3.85 -7.93
CA ARG A 20 -8.34 5.19 -8.43
C ARG A 20 -8.37 6.21 -7.30
N ILE A 21 -9.03 5.87 -6.19
CA ILE A 21 -9.09 6.72 -4.99
C ILE A 21 -7.69 6.85 -4.38
N PHE A 22 -6.95 5.74 -4.28
CA PHE A 22 -5.65 5.72 -3.62
C PHE A 22 -4.56 6.55 -4.30
N ARG A 23 -4.71 6.79 -5.61
CA ARG A 23 -3.80 7.66 -6.38
C ARG A 23 -4.11 9.14 -6.23
N ASP A 24 -5.32 9.49 -5.79
CA ASP A 24 -5.77 10.87 -5.69
C ASP A 24 -5.48 11.46 -4.31
N GLN A 25 -4.45 12.30 -4.23
CA GLN A 25 -4.04 12.92 -2.97
C GLN A 25 -5.11 13.86 -2.37
N SER A 26 -6.04 14.38 -3.18
CA SER A 26 -7.16 15.18 -2.67
C SER A 26 -8.11 14.34 -1.80
N LEU A 27 -8.10 13.02 -1.98
CA LEU A 27 -8.88 12.04 -1.21
C LEU A 27 -8.04 11.39 -0.09
N SER A 28 -6.94 12.02 0.32
CA SER A 28 -6.03 11.50 1.36
C SER A 28 -6.73 11.06 2.66
N HIS A 29 -7.81 11.74 3.07
CA HIS A 29 -8.65 11.37 4.21
C HIS A 29 -9.26 9.96 4.11
N HIS A 30 -9.44 9.43 2.90
CA HIS A 30 -9.98 8.09 2.64
C HIS A 30 -8.90 7.02 2.48
N HIS A 31 -7.61 7.38 2.39
CA HIS A 31 -6.54 6.41 2.12
C HIS A 31 -6.47 5.31 3.19
N THR A 32 -6.72 5.63 4.46
CA THR A 32 -6.75 4.64 5.54
C THR A 32 -7.77 3.53 5.26
N MET A 33 -9.00 3.91 4.87
CA MET A 33 -10.07 2.95 4.56
C MET A 33 -9.75 2.14 3.30
N VAL A 34 -9.19 2.79 2.28
CA VAL A 34 -8.81 2.14 1.02
C VAL A 34 -7.73 1.08 1.26
N VAL A 35 -6.70 1.40 2.04
CA VAL A 35 -5.63 0.45 2.36
C VAL A 35 -6.16 -0.73 3.17
N GLN A 36 -7.03 -0.50 4.16
CA GLN A 36 -7.67 -1.59 4.91
C GLN A 36 -8.45 -2.53 3.99
N ALA A 37 -9.19 -1.98 3.02
CA ALA A 37 -9.93 -2.78 2.05
C ALA A 37 -8.99 -3.62 1.16
N ILE A 38 -7.89 -3.04 0.66
CA ILE A 38 -6.88 -3.75 -0.13
C ILE A 38 -6.26 -4.89 0.69
N THR A 39 -5.84 -4.63 1.93
CA THR A 39 -5.29 -5.63 2.84
C THR A 39 -6.28 -6.78 3.07
N PHE A 40 -7.57 -6.46 3.24
CA PHE A 40 -8.62 -7.46 3.41
C PHE A 40 -8.84 -8.30 2.14
N ILE A 41 -8.86 -7.68 0.96
CA ILE A 41 -8.96 -8.39 -0.33
C ILE A 41 -7.78 -9.35 -0.48
N PHE A 42 -6.55 -8.90 -0.22
CA PHE A 42 -5.35 -9.75 -0.32
C PHE A 42 -5.42 -10.93 0.65
N LYS A 43 -5.86 -10.70 1.89
CA LYS A 43 -6.09 -11.75 2.87
C LYS A 43 -7.12 -12.77 2.38
N SER A 44 -8.23 -12.33 1.80
CA SER A 44 -9.32 -13.21 1.33
C SER A 44 -8.92 -14.06 0.11
N LEU A 45 -8.07 -13.52 -0.77
CA LEU A 45 -7.65 -14.18 -2.00
C LEU A 45 -6.49 -15.16 -1.82
N GLY A 46 -5.76 -15.08 -0.70
CA GLY A 46 -4.51 -15.83 -0.52
C GLY A 46 -3.51 -15.52 -1.64
N LEU A 47 -2.85 -16.54 -2.21
CA LEU A 47 -1.84 -16.34 -3.27
C LEU A 47 -2.42 -15.80 -4.59
N LYS A 48 -3.74 -15.87 -4.81
CA LYS A 48 -4.35 -15.27 -6.01
C LYS A 48 -4.24 -13.74 -6.02
N CYS A 49 -3.91 -13.10 -4.90
CA CYS A 49 -3.70 -11.64 -4.87
C CYS A 49 -2.44 -11.18 -5.62
N VAL A 50 -1.49 -12.08 -5.88
CA VAL A 50 -0.21 -11.78 -6.56
C VAL A 50 -0.43 -11.11 -7.92
N GLN A 51 -1.51 -11.44 -8.63
CA GLN A 51 -1.86 -10.81 -9.92
C GLN A 51 -2.09 -9.30 -9.82
N PHE A 52 -2.47 -8.79 -8.64
CA PHE A 52 -2.73 -7.38 -8.40
C PHE A 52 -1.49 -6.61 -7.92
N LEU A 53 -0.40 -7.29 -7.55
CA LEU A 53 0.82 -6.65 -7.06
C LEU A 53 1.37 -5.56 -7.99
N PRO A 54 1.51 -5.79 -9.31
CA PRO A 54 2.05 -4.78 -10.23
C PRO A 54 1.22 -3.49 -10.27
N GLN A 55 -0.08 -3.58 -9.97
CA GLN A 55 -0.97 -2.42 -9.92
C GLN A 55 -0.89 -1.69 -8.59
N VAL A 56 -0.80 -2.43 -7.48
CA VAL A 56 -0.87 -1.91 -6.11
C VAL A 56 0.46 -1.35 -5.65
N MET A 57 1.54 -2.13 -5.76
CA MET A 57 2.82 -1.83 -5.10
C MET A 57 3.42 -0.49 -5.52
N PRO A 58 3.53 -0.15 -6.81
CA PRO A 58 4.13 1.13 -7.20
C PRO A 58 3.36 2.33 -6.65
N THR A 59 2.03 2.24 -6.61
CA THR A 59 1.20 3.32 -6.04
C THR A 59 1.36 3.37 -4.53
N PHE A 60 1.38 2.22 -3.85
CA PHE A 60 1.50 2.15 -2.40
C PHE A 60 2.81 2.75 -1.88
N LEU A 61 3.93 2.39 -2.51
CA LEU A 61 5.25 2.90 -2.15
C LEU A 61 5.35 4.40 -2.44
N ASN A 62 4.79 4.87 -3.57
CA ASN A 62 4.73 6.29 -3.87
C ASN A 62 3.86 7.07 -2.85
N VAL A 63 2.74 6.50 -2.39
CA VAL A 63 1.91 7.13 -1.35
C VAL A 63 2.67 7.28 -0.04
N ILE A 64 3.45 6.26 0.38
CA ILE A 64 4.34 6.38 1.54
C ILE A 64 5.34 7.53 1.33
N ARG A 65 6.03 7.56 0.17
CA ARG A 65 7.02 8.59 -0.16
C ARG A 65 6.43 10.01 -0.15
N VAL A 66 5.24 10.19 -0.70
CA VAL A 66 4.58 11.52 -0.73
C VAL A 66 4.02 11.92 0.63
N CYS A 67 3.65 10.94 1.48
CA CYS A 67 3.28 11.24 2.87
C CYS A 67 4.44 11.85 3.67
N ASP A 68 5.70 11.61 3.29
CA ASP A 68 6.90 12.19 3.92
C ASP A 68 6.84 13.72 4.04
N GLY A 69 6.34 14.40 3.00
CA GLY A 69 6.30 15.86 2.95
C GLY A 69 5.41 16.52 4.00
N ALA A 70 4.49 15.77 4.62
CA ALA A 70 3.61 16.26 5.69
C ALA A 70 4.07 15.80 7.09
N ILE A 71 5.17 15.04 7.18
CA ILE A 71 5.44 14.15 8.30
C ILE A 71 6.76 14.43 9.03
N ARG A 72 7.71 15.18 8.46
CA ARG A 72 8.90 15.60 9.21
C ARG A 72 8.56 16.71 10.23
N GLU A 73 7.78 16.37 11.25
CA GLU A 73 7.80 17.06 12.52
C GLU A 73 9.17 16.76 13.16
N VAL A 74 10.06 17.73 13.06
CA VAL A 74 11.34 17.71 13.78
C VAL A 74 11.00 17.85 15.26
N LYS A 75 11.20 16.80 16.06
CA LYS A 75 11.28 17.01 17.51
C LYS A 75 12.53 17.85 17.78
N GLU A 76 12.41 18.81 18.70
CA GLU A 76 13.52 19.66 19.16
C GLU A 76 14.74 18.84 19.65
N ASP A 77 14.51 17.58 20.04
CA ASP A 77 15.55 16.65 20.52
C ASP A 77 16.34 15.93 19.41
N GLY A 78 16.09 16.24 18.13
CA GLY A 78 16.79 15.63 16.99
C GLY A 78 16.27 14.27 16.53
N ASP A 79 15.23 13.73 17.19
CA ASP A 79 14.54 12.51 16.78
C ASP A 79 13.48 12.81 15.71
N SER A 80 13.64 12.22 14.52
CA SER A 80 12.57 12.19 13.52
C SER A 80 11.45 11.28 13.99
N VAL A 81 10.24 11.82 14.15
CA VAL A 81 9.05 11.01 14.42
C VAL A 81 8.38 10.64 13.11
N LEU A 82 8.14 9.35 12.90
CA LEU A 82 7.31 8.88 11.81
C LEU A 82 5.87 9.33 12.07
N GLY A 83 5.32 10.11 11.15
CA GLY A 83 3.96 10.62 11.28
C GLY A 83 2.97 9.47 11.31
N ARG A 84 1.91 9.58 12.13
CA ARG A 84 0.92 8.51 12.38
C ARG A 84 0.39 7.82 11.11
N ARG A 85 0.28 8.58 10.02
CA ARG A 85 -0.15 8.05 8.71
C ARG A 85 0.89 7.14 8.07
N ALA A 86 2.17 7.52 8.10
CA ALA A 86 3.24 6.68 7.59
C ALA A 86 3.41 5.42 8.46
N GLU A 87 3.35 5.53 9.79
CA GLU A 87 3.34 4.37 10.70
C GLU A 87 2.26 3.35 10.30
N PHE A 88 1.03 3.83 10.10
CA PHE A 88 -0.08 2.99 9.65
C PHE A 88 0.21 2.34 8.28
N LEU A 89 0.72 3.11 7.30
CA LEU A 89 1.02 2.57 5.98
C LEU A 89 2.13 1.51 6.02
N PHE A 90 3.17 1.69 6.84
CA PHE A 90 4.23 0.69 7.04
C PHE A 90 3.71 -0.58 7.71
N GLN A 91 2.82 -0.45 8.70
CA GLN A 91 2.15 -1.62 9.28
C GLN A 91 1.34 -2.40 8.24
N GLN A 92 0.59 -1.69 7.40
CA GLN A 92 -0.19 -2.31 6.32
C GLN A 92 0.71 -2.91 5.22
N LEU A 93 1.84 -2.28 4.92
CA LEU A 93 2.86 -2.84 4.04
C LEU A 93 3.36 -4.18 4.59
N GLY A 94 3.71 -4.24 5.87
CA GLY A 94 4.11 -5.50 6.52
C GLY A 94 3.06 -6.60 6.39
N MET A 95 1.77 -6.26 6.56
CA MET A 95 0.67 -7.20 6.33
C MET A 95 0.63 -7.69 4.88
N LEU A 96 0.73 -6.80 3.89
CA LEU A 96 0.76 -7.18 2.48
C LEU A 96 1.94 -8.11 2.16
N VAL A 97 3.14 -7.78 2.66
CA VAL A 97 4.34 -8.62 2.52
C VAL A 97 4.11 -10.03 3.08
N SER A 98 3.44 -10.16 4.23
CA SER A 98 3.14 -11.46 4.83
C SER A 98 2.23 -12.33 3.95
N PHE A 99 1.33 -11.72 3.17
CA PHE A 99 0.41 -12.43 2.28
C PHE A 99 1.09 -12.85 0.98
N VAL A 100 1.89 -11.97 0.38
CA VAL A 100 2.51 -12.22 -0.93
C VAL A 100 3.85 -12.96 -0.86
N ARG A 101 4.46 -13.03 0.33
CA ARG A 101 5.67 -13.81 0.61
C ARG A 101 6.80 -13.47 -0.39
N SER A 102 7.36 -14.47 -1.06
CA SER A 102 8.47 -14.32 -2.00
C SER A 102 8.14 -13.48 -3.24
N HIS A 103 6.86 -13.24 -3.55
CA HIS A 103 6.47 -12.41 -4.69
C HIS A 103 6.76 -10.92 -4.48
N ILE A 104 7.12 -10.48 -3.27
CA ILE A 104 7.51 -9.09 -3.01
C ILE A 104 8.90 -8.73 -3.56
N ARG A 105 9.74 -9.72 -3.89
CA ARG A 105 11.14 -9.54 -4.29
C ARG A 105 11.39 -8.39 -5.28
N PRO A 106 10.59 -8.20 -6.35
CA PRO A 106 10.82 -7.12 -7.30
C PRO A 106 10.71 -5.70 -6.71
N TYR A 107 10.04 -5.55 -5.57
CA TYR A 107 9.80 -4.26 -4.90
C TYR A 107 10.70 -4.06 -3.67
N MET A 108 11.56 -5.03 -3.34
CA MET A 108 12.30 -5.01 -2.08
C MET A 108 13.30 -3.87 -1.99
N ASP A 109 14.00 -3.55 -3.07
CA ASP A 109 14.97 -2.44 -3.06
C ASP A 109 14.29 -1.11 -2.72
N GLU A 110 13.10 -0.87 -3.28
CA GLU A 110 12.32 0.34 -3.02
C GLU A 110 11.75 0.36 -1.59
N ILE A 111 11.31 -0.80 -1.08
CA ILE A 111 10.82 -0.92 0.30
C ILE A 111 11.95 -0.65 1.30
N VAL A 112 13.14 -1.23 1.09
CA VAL A 112 14.30 -1.02 1.97
C VAL A 112 14.77 0.43 1.89
N THR A 113 14.75 1.03 0.71
CA THR A 113 15.05 2.46 0.53
C THR A 113 14.09 3.31 1.35
N LEU A 114 12.77 3.06 1.24
CA LEU A 114 11.77 3.76 2.06
C LEU A 114 11.99 3.55 3.55
N MET A 115 12.26 2.32 4.00
CA MET A 115 12.53 2.09 5.42
C MET A 115 13.74 2.91 5.91
N ARG A 116 14.79 3.04 5.08
CA ARG A 116 15.96 3.85 5.42
C ARG A 116 15.65 5.34 5.44
N ASP A 117 14.83 5.83 4.51
CA ASP A 117 14.48 7.26 4.43
C ASP A 117 13.64 7.74 5.63
N PHE A 118 12.91 6.80 6.26
CA PHE A 118 11.98 7.03 7.36
C PHE A 118 12.48 6.52 8.74
N TRP A 119 13.70 5.98 8.81
CA TRP A 119 14.35 5.55 10.05
C TRP A 119 15.20 6.67 10.64
#